data_AF-A0A535BDG5-F1
#
_entry.id   AF-A0A535BDG5-F1
#
_cell.length_a   1.000
_cell.length_b   1.000
_cell.length_c   1.000
_cell.angle_alpha   90.00
_cell.angle_beta   90.00
_cell.angle_gamma   90.00
#
_symmetry.space_group_name_H-M   'P 1'
#
loop_
_entity.id
_entity.type
_entity.pdbx_description
1 polymer ?
#
loop_
_entity_poly.entity_id
_entity_poly.type
_entity_poly.pdbx_seq_one_letter_code
_entity_poly.pdbx_strand_id
1 'polypeptide(L)'
;MTKLTRTIALALLTLPQVLQAGSLVECQNEHRVIYSSPDPNRMAKIAVIRVSSDSRELAVLHKLPKVDSPQRTRWMVVQGADFTHPEPWSTTVYVFGNRANPGTLKIEFRDHANGGVHEHWINEKLVALDVWWGRILSTALVLDVESGKWLYAEEADYSEMIQPCEGEQSKPGALNRPIQQ
;
A
#
# COMPACT_ATOMS: atom_id res chain seq x y z
N MET A 1 -46.69 6.83 -82.88
CA MET A 1 -45.73 5.83 -82.35
C MET A 1 -44.36 6.46 -82.31
N THR A 2 -43.87 6.86 -81.14
CA THR A 2 -42.46 7.18 -80.93
C THR A 2 -42.19 7.16 -79.43
N LYS A 3 -41.43 6.15 -79.00
CA LYS A 3 -40.95 5.98 -77.63
C LYS A 3 -39.84 7.00 -77.37
N LEU A 4 -39.87 7.67 -76.22
CA LEU A 4 -38.70 8.36 -75.69
C LEU A 4 -38.36 7.75 -74.32
N THR A 5 -37.42 6.83 -74.35
CA THR A 5 -36.69 6.30 -73.20
C THR A 5 -35.83 7.41 -72.60
N ARG A 6 -35.98 7.69 -71.31
CA ARG A 6 -35.00 8.45 -70.53
C ARG A 6 -34.43 7.55 -69.44
N THR A 7 -33.19 7.15 -69.68
CA THR A 7 -32.29 6.48 -68.75
C THR A 7 -32.00 7.41 -67.57
N ILE A 8 -32.35 7.01 -66.36
CA ILE A 8 -31.96 7.70 -65.13
C ILE A 8 -30.69 7.02 -64.62
N ALA A 9 -29.57 7.74 -64.66
CA ALA A 9 -28.33 7.32 -64.01
C ALA A 9 -28.47 7.55 -62.50
N LEU A 10 -28.47 6.47 -61.72
CA LEU A 10 -28.51 6.52 -60.26
C LEU A 10 -27.08 6.73 -59.74
N ALA A 11 -26.76 7.92 -59.27
CA ALA A 11 -25.48 8.21 -58.65
C ALA A 11 -25.43 7.57 -57.25
N LEU A 12 -24.56 6.57 -57.06
CA LEU A 12 -24.25 6.02 -55.74
C LEU A 12 -23.44 7.06 -54.95
N LEU A 13 -24.08 7.68 -53.97
CA LEU A 13 -23.41 8.45 -52.91
C LEU A 13 -22.84 7.47 -51.88
N THR A 14 -21.55 7.16 -52.00
CA THR A 14 -20.81 6.47 -50.93
C THR A 14 -20.45 7.49 -49.85
N LEU A 15 -21.16 7.47 -48.73
CA LEU A 15 -20.78 8.22 -47.52
C LEU A 15 -19.60 7.50 -46.84
N PRO A 16 -18.42 8.13 -46.69
CA PRO A 16 -17.37 7.57 -45.85
C PRO A 16 -17.83 7.65 -44.39
N GLN A 17 -18.14 6.51 -43.77
CA GLN A 17 -18.29 6.48 -42.32
C GLN A 17 -16.89 6.64 -41.72
N VAL A 18 -16.63 7.86 -41.25
CA VAL A 18 -15.50 8.19 -40.38
C VAL A 18 -15.61 7.30 -39.13
N LEU A 19 -14.71 6.34 -38.98
CA LEU A 19 -14.51 5.69 -37.69
C LEU A 19 -14.03 6.76 -36.70
N GLN A 20 -14.92 7.21 -35.82
CA GLN A 20 -14.49 7.87 -34.59
C GLN A 20 -13.83 6.79 -33.73
N ALA A 21 -12.50 6.78 -33.73
CA ALA A 21 -11.74 6.18 -32.64
C ALA A 21 -12.13 6.95 -31.38
N GLY A 22 -12.93 6.34 -30.51
CA GLY A 22 -13.12 6.86 -29.16
C GLY A 22 -11.74 6.91 -28.52
N SER A 23 -11.29 8.11 -28.15
CA SER A 23 -10.06 8.23 -27.37
C SER A 23 -10.31 7.51 -26.05
N LEU A 24 -9.68 6.37 -25.85
CA LEU A 24 -9.42 5.89 -24.50
C LEU A 24 -8.68 7.02 -23.82
N VAL A 25 -9.26 7.60 -22.76
CA VAL A 25 -8.51 8.50 -21.88
C VAL A 25 -7.44 7.64 -21.25
N GLU A 26 -6.25 7.71 -21.83
CA GLU A 26 -5.10 6.96 -21.36
C GLU A 26 -4.60 7.71 -20.12
N CYS A 27 -4.93 7.19 -18.93
CA CYS A 27 -4.36 7.70 -17.69
C CYS A 27 -2.87 7.35 -17.66
N GLN A 28 -2.05 8.10 -18.40
CA GLN A 28 -0.62 7.85 -18.48
C GLN A 28 0.07 8.45 -17.25
N ASN A 29 0.40 7.59 -16.27
CA ASN A 29 1.50 7.78 -15.31
C ASN A 29 1.51 9.02 -14.40
N GLU A 30 0.39 9.71 -14.18
CA GLU A 30 0.39 10.91 -13.32
C GLU A 30 0.32 10.62 -11.82
N HIS A 31 -0.16 9.43 -11.43
CA HIS A 31 -0.31 9.09 -10.02
C HIS A 31 0.99 8.53 -9.45
N ARG A 32 1.58 9.23 -8.48
CA ARG A 32 2.81 8.82 -7.78
C ARG A 32 2.56 8.68 -6.28
N VAL A 33 3.40 7.87 -5.65
CA VAL A 33 3.53 7.88 -4.19
C VAL A 33 4.44 9.05 -3.82
N ILE A 34 3.97 9.93 -2.95
CA ILE A 34 4.77 11.05 -2.47
C ILE A 34 5.50 10.60 -1.21
N TYR A 35 6.82 10.74 -1.23
CA TYR A 35 7.66 10.49 -0.06
C TYR A 35 8.06 11.81 0.59
N SER A 36 8.00 11.86 1.92
CA SER A 36 8.44 13.01 2.70
C SER A 36 9.09 12.58 4.01
N SER A 37 9.77 13.52 4.66
CA SER A 37 10.23 13.34 6.04
C SER A 37 9.06 12.86 6.92
N PRO A 38 9.29 11.90 7.83
CA PRO A 38 8.21 11.30 8.60
C PRO A 38 7.64 12.27 9.62
N ASP A 39 6.32 12.23 9.83
CA ASP A 39 5.67 13.06 10.84
C ASP A 39 6.20 12.71 12.26
N PRO A 40 6.69 13.70 13.04
CA PRO A 40 7.26 13.45 14.36
C PRO A 40 6.28 12.81 15.35
N ASN A 41 4.99 13.12 15.28
CA ASN A 41 3.97 12.54 16.16
C ASN A 41 3.77 11.06 15.85
N ARG A 42 3.85 10.66 14.57
CA ARG A 42 3.79 9.24 14.18
C ARG A 42 5.06 8.50 14.58
N MET A 43 6.23 9.11 14.36
CA MET A 43 7.49 8.54 14.83
C MET A 43 7.52 8.35 16.35
N ALA A 44 6.90 9.25 17.12
CA ALA A 44 6.78 9.11 18.59
C ALA A 44 5.94 7.89 19.03
N LYS A 45 5.13 7.32 18.13
CA LYS A 45 4.37 6.09 18.38
C LYS A 45 5.16 4.81 18.08
N ILE A 46 6.40 4.95 17.60
CA ILE A 46 7.28 3.83 17.27
C ILE A 46 8.43 3.78 18.29
N ALA A 47 8.57 2.65 18.98
CA ALA A 47 9.62 2.45 19.96
C ALA A 47 10.48 1.23 19.61
N VAL A 48 11.81 1.37 19.72
CA VAL A 48 12.77 0.26 19.58
C VAL A 48 13.45 0.04 20.93
N ILE A 49 13.29 -1.15 21.48
CA ILE A 49 13.74 -1.50 22.82
C ILE A 49 14.61 -2.75 22.72
N ARG A 50 15.78 -2.73 23.36
CA ARG A 50 16.57 -3.96 23.59
C ARG A 50 16.02 -4.67 24.82
N VAL A 51 15.52 -5.88 24.63
CA VAL A 51 15.03 -6.72 25.72
C VAL A 51 16.10 -7.74 26.08
N SER A 52 16.37 -7.86 27.39
CA SER A 52 17.22 -8.93 27.91
C SER A 52 16.50 -10.27 27.76
N SER A 53 17.27 -11.33 27.52
CA SER A 53 16.76 -12.65 27.13
C SER A 53 16.04 -13.43 28.24
N ASP A 54 15.56 -12.78 29.32
CA ASP A 54 14.95 -13.47 30.45
C ASP A 54 13.43 -13.35 30.53
N SER A 55 12.84 -14.49 30.89
CA SER A 55 11.51 -14.75 31.45
C SER A 55 10.30 -14.78 30.51
N ARG A 56 9.66 -15.96 30.49
CA ARG A 56 8.29 -16.37 30.06
C ARG A 56 7.68 -15.77 28.78
N GLU A 57 7.74 -14.47 28.56
CA GLU A 57 7.22 -13.78 27.37
C GLU A 57 7.89 -14.32 26.10
N LEU A 58 9.22 -14.45 26.09
CA LEU A 58 9.94 -15.05 24.96
C LEU A 58 9.50 -16.50 24.67
N ALA A 59 9.16 -17.28 25.71
CA ALA A 59 8.69 -18.66 25.52
C ALA A 59 7.32 -18.73 24.83
N VAL A 60 6.46 -17.73 25.02
CA VAL A 60 5.19 -17.60 24.29
C VAL A 60 5.47 -17.22 22.83
N LEU A 61 6.36 -16.26 22.60
CA LEU A 61 6.72 -15.80 21.26
C LEU A 61 7.30 -16.91 20.39
N HIS A 62 8.04 -17.86 20.98
CA HIS A 62 8.58 -19.01 20.26
C HIS A 62 7.51 -19.94 19.65
N LYS A 63 6.24 -19.81 20.07
CA LYS A 63 5.10 -20.56 19.52
C LYS A 63 4.43 -19.85 18.34
N LEU A 64 4.74 -18.58 18.12
CA LEU A 64 4.17 -17.80 17.03
C LEU A 64 4.89 -18.12 15.70
N PRO A 65 4.23 -17.89 14.55
CA PRO A 65 4.85 -18.04 13.24
C PRO A 65 6.10 -17.19 13.14
N LYS A 66 7.18 -17.80 12.65
CA LYS A 66 8.47 -17.15 12.49
C LYS A 66 8.65 -16.67 11.06
N VAL A 67 9.27 -15.51 10.92
CA VAL A 67 9.78 -14.99 9.66
C VAL A 67 11.30 -15.06 9.71
N ASP A 68 11.86 -16.09 9.07
CA ASP A 68 13.30 -16.34 9.01
C ASP A 68 14.00 -15.28 8.14
N SER A 69 15.23 -14.91 8.52
CA SER A 69 16.12 -14.16 7.63
C SER A 69 16.54 -15.02 6.41
N PRO A 70 17.02 -14.43 5.31
CA PRO A 70 17.34 -15.17 4.08
C PRO A 70 18.29 -16.37 4.28
N GLN A 71 19.30 -16.24 5.14
CA GLN A 71 20.26 -17.28 5.50
C GLN A 71 19.89 -17.99 6.81
N ARG A 72 18.72 -17.67 7.39
CA ARG A 72 18.13 -18.31 8.56
C ARG A 72 19.04 -18.26 9.79
N THR A 73 19.86 -17.21 9.90
CA THR A 73 20.70 -16.97 11.09
C THR A 73 19.96 -16.20 12.17
N ARG A 74 18.86 -15.54 11.78
CA ARG A 74 17.95 -14.78 12.63
C ARG A 74 16.52 -15.06 12.22
N TRP A 75 15.59 -14.62 13.06
CA TRP A 75 14.17 -14.71 12.79
C TRP A 75 13.44 -13.61 13.54
N MET A 76 12.24 -13.28 13.09
CA MET A 76 11.33 -12.39 13.79
C MET A 76 9.97 -13.02 13.99
N VAL A 77 9.23 -12.47 14.95
CA VAL A 77 7.84 -12.80 15.22
C VAL A 77 7.05 -11.51 15.27
N VAL A 78 5.88 -11.52 14.64
CA VAL A 78 4.94 -10.41 14.67
C VAL A 78 3.75 -10.77 15.55
N GLN A 79 3.56 -9.98 16.59
CA GLN A 79 2.35 -9.96 17.38
C GLN A 79 1.45 -8.85 16.83
N GLY A 80 0.60 -9.21 15.87
CA GLY A 80 -0.35 -8.30 15.25
C GLY A 80 -1.40 -7.79 16.24
N ALA A 81 -2.01 -6.65 15.90
CA ALA A 81 -3.08 -6.07 16.69
C ALA A 81 -4.35 -6.96 16.72
N ASP A 82 -5.09 -6.89 17.82
CA ASP A 82 -6.42 -7.48 17.93
C ASP A 82 -7.49 -6.50 17.42
N PHE A 83 -7.83 -6.63 16.14
CA PHE A 83 -8.83 -5.81 15.47
C PHE A 83 -10.28 -6.12 15.90
N THR A 84 -10.50 -7.08 16.78
CA THR A 84 -11.85 -7.37 17.33
C THR A 84 -12.25 -6.42 18.46
N HIS A 85 -11.27 -5.71 19.02
CA HIS A 85 -11.47 -4.67 20.03
C HIS A 85 -11.34 -3.27 19.40
N PRO A 86 -12.00 -2.24 19.96
CA PRO A 86 -11.83 -0.87 19.50
C PRO A 86 -10.38 -0.40 19.67
N GLU A 87 -10.02 0.63 18.90
CA GLU A 87 -8.72 1.31 18.96
C GLU A 87 -8.38 1.79 20.38
N PRO A 88 -7.08 1.94 20.74
CA PRO A 88 -5.90 1.93 19.87
C PRO A 88 -5.35 0.53 19.56
N TRP A 89 -5.10 0.27 18.27
CA TRP A 89 -4.44 -0.96 17.82
C TRP A 89 -2.92 -0.83 17.87
N SER A 90 -2.25 -1.87 18.33
CA SER A 90 -0.79 -1.91 18.40
C SER A 90 -0.26 -3.23 17.90
N THR A 91 0.85 -3.16 17.17
CA THR A 91 1.57 -4.33 16.66
C THR A 91 2.97 -4.30 17.25
N THR A 92 3.46 -5.45 17.69
CA THR A 92 4.84 -5.59 18.18
C THR A 92 5.61 -6.57 17.31
N VAL A 93 6.77 -6.14 16.83
CA VAL A 93 7.72 -6.99 16.08
C VAL A 93 8.89 -7.31 17.00
N TYR A 94 9.15 -8.60 17.22
CA TYR A 94 10.31 -9.07 17.97
C TYR A 94 11.33 -9.64 16.99
N VAL A 95 12.54 -9.08 16.98
CA VAL A 95 13.66 -9.55 16.15
C VAL A 95 14.67 -10.25 17.05
N PHE A 96 14.85 -11.54 16.83
CA PHE A 96 15.72 -12.37 17.64
C PHE A 96 17.15 -12.34 17.10
N GLY A 97 18.10 -12.21 18.04
CA GLY A 97 19.52 -12.22 17.78
C GLY A 97 20.03 -13.56 17.26
N ASN A 98 21.28 -13.57 16.80
CA ASN A 98 21.99 -14.78 16.41
C ASN A 98 23.02 -15.18 17.47
N ARG A 99 23.80 -16.25 17.23
CA ARG A 99 24.81 -16.71 18.18
C ARG A 99 25.89 -15.66 18.52
N ALA A 100 26.27 -14.82 17.55
CA ALA A 100 27.29 -13.79 17.73
C ALA A 100 26.74 -12.53 18.44
N ASN A 101 25.44 -12.26 18.27
CA ASN A 101 24.74 -11.15 18.89
C ASN A 101 23.35 -11.62 19.35
N PRO A 102 23.22 -12.22 20.55
CA PRO A 102 22.02 -12.90 21.01
C PRO A 102 20.90 -11.96 21.51
N GLY A 103 21.12 -10.64 21.47
CA GLY A 103 20.13 -9.66 21.93
C GLY A 103 18.85 -9.70 21.10
N THR A 104 17.71 -9.51 21.75
CA THR A 104 16.41 -9.39 21.08
C THR A 104 16.00 -7.92 21.01
N LEU A 105 15.52 -7.48 19.85
CA LEU A 105 14.88 -6.19 19.69
C LEU A 105 13.37 -6.36 19.75
N LYS A 106 12.72 -5.48 20.51
CA LYS A 106 11.27 -5.30 20.53
C LYS A 106 10.97 -3.97 19.84
N ILE A 107 10.15 -4.01 18.80
CA ILE A 107 9.74 -2.84 18.02
C ILE A 107 8.23 -2.71 18.20
N GLU A 108 7.80 -1.64 18.87
CA GLU A 108 6.39 -1.39 19.12
C GLU A 108 5.88 -0.32 18.16
N PHE A 109 4.77 -0.62 17.49
CA PHE A 109 4.00 0.31 16.68
C PHE A 109 2.67 0.53 17.37
N ARG A 110 2.47 1.71 17.95
CA ARG A 110 1.29 2.03 18.76
C ARG A 110 0.30 2.84 17.95
N ASP A 111 -0.99 2.60 18.19
CA ASP A 111 -2.07 3.41 17.63
C ASP A 111 -1.96 3.60 16.11
N HIS A 112 -1.75 2.48 15.42
CA HIS A 112 -1.77 2.40 13.96
C HIS A 112 -3.19 2.05 13.47
N ALA A 113 -3.45 2.21 12.17
CA ALA A 113 -4.75 1.88 11.59
C ALA A 113 -4.87 0.39 11.21
N ASN A 114 -6.00 0.01 10.62
CA ASN A 114 -6.27 -1.36 10.15
C ASN A 114 -5.28 -1.91 9.12
N GLY A 115 -4.47 -1.06 8.47
CA GLY A 115 -3.40 -1.54 7.58
C GLY A 115 -2.26 -2.23 8.33
N GLY A 116 -2.15 -2.04 9.64
CA GLY A 116 -1.20 -2.77 10.47
C GLY A 116 0.26 -2.44 10.18
N VAL A 117 1.11 -3.43 10.40
CA VAL A 117 2.56 -3.37 10.14
C VAL A 117 2.91 -4.54 9.23
N HIS A 118 3.71 -4.25 8.21
CA HIS A 118 4.30 -5.26 7.32
C HIS A 118 5.79 -5.30 7.51
N GLU A 119 6.34 -6.51 7.61
CA GLU A 119 7.74 -6.76 7.86
C GLU A 119 8.36 -7.60 6.75
N HIS A 120 9.60 -7.29 6.39
CA HIS A 120 10.41 -8.16 5.55
C HIS A 120 11.89 -8.03 5.86
N TRP A 121 12.60 -9.16 5.81
CA TRP A 121 14.06 -9.14 5.85
C TRP A 121 14.62 -8.68 4.50
N ILE A 122 15.53 -7.70 4.52
CA ILE A 122 16.32 -7.33 3.34
C ILE A 122 17.55 -8.24 3.24
N ASN A 123 18.21 -8.49 4.38
CA ASN A 123 19.37 -9.38 4.52
C ASN A 123 19.49 -9.86 5.97
N GLU A 124 20.64 -10.38 6.41
CA GLU A 124 20.82 -10.87 7.80
C GLU A 124 20.90 -9.77 8.88
N LYS A 125 20.89 -8.50 8.47
CA LYS A 125 21.12 -7.33 9.33
C LYS A 125 20.01 -6.29 9.24
N LEU A 126 19.33 -6.21 8.10
CA LEU A 126 18.37 -5.16 7.81
C LEU A 126 16.96 -5.75 7.71
N VAL A 127 16.04 -5.12 8.43
CA VAL A 127 14.60 -5.38 8.34
C VAL A 127 13.94 -4.11 7.84
N ALA A 128 13.10 -4.24 6.82
CA ALA A 128 12.21 -3.17 6.41
C ALA A 128 10.81 -3.40 6.98
N LEU A 129 10.21 -2.30 7.41
CA LEU A 129 8.95 -2.24 8.13
C LEU A 129 8.10 -1.12 7.53
N ASP A 130 6.86 -1.43 7.20
CA ASP A 130 5.88 -0.45 6.75
C ASP A 130 4.71 -0.44 7.74
N VAL A 131 4.48 0.70 8.40
CA VAL A 131 3.33 0.89 9.30
C VAL A 131 2.28 1.78 8.66
N TRP A 132 1.04 1.33 8.62
CA TRP A 132 -0.07 2.06 8.03
C TRP A 132 -0.85 2.86 9.07
N TRP A 133 -0.98 4.16 8.83
CA TRP A 133 -1.70 5.11 9.69
C TRP A 133 -3.13 5.40 9.19
N GLY A 134 -3.53 4.74 8.11
CA GLY A 134 -4.82 4.88 7.48
C GLY A 134 -4.85 4.06 6.20
N ARG A 135 -5.70 4.45 5.25
CA ARG A 135 -5.82 3.80 3.93
C ARG A 135 -4.78 4.27 2.92
N ILE A 136 -4.28 5.49 3.09
CA ILE A 136 -3.48 6.21 2.08
C ILE A 136 -2.15 6.69 2.64
N LEU A 137 -1.80 6.30 3.87
CA LEU A 137 -0.62 6.83 4.52
C LEU A 137 0.11 5.73 5.28
N SER A 138 1.40 5.60 5.01
CA SER A 138 2.28 4.71 5.75
C SER A 138 3.61 5.38 6.09
N THR A 139 4.34 4.83 7.05
CA THR A 139 5.77 5.14 7.24
C THR A 139 6.59 3.93 6.87
N ALA A 140 7.47 4.09 5.89
CA ALA A 140 8.44 3.10 5.46
C ALA A 140 9.74 3.27 6.25
N LEU A 141 10.24 2.18 6.82
CA LEU A 141 11.36 2.18 7.75
C LEU A 141 12.36 1.09 7.37
N VAL A 142 13.66 1.37 7.55
CA VAL A 142 14.70 0.34 7.53
C VAL A 142 15.44 0.37 8.86
N LEU A 143 15.43 -0.76 9.56
CA LEU A 143 16.12 -0.96 10.84
C LEU A 143 17.41 -1.75 10.64
N ASP A 144 18.51 -1.26 11.20
CA ASP A 144 19.67 -2.08 11.49
C ASP A 144 19.46 -2.83 12.80
N VAL A 145 19.28 -4.15 12.72
CA VAL A 145 18.96 -5.00 13.89
C VAL A 145 20.15 -5.18 14.84
N GLU A 146 21.37 -4.91 14.39
CA GLU A 146 22.55 -4.98 15.24
C GLU A 146 22.68 -3.75 16.11
N SER A 147 22.48 -2.56 15.52
CA SER A 147 22.58 -1.28 16.22
C SER A 147 21.26 -0.84 16.86
N GLY A 148 20.13 -1.35 16.40
CA GLY A 148 18.79 -0.95 16.83
C GLY A 148 18.41 0.45 16.36
N LYS A 149 19.05 0.94 15.29
CA LYS A 149 18.86 2.29 14.76
C LYS A 149 18.16 2.26 13.40
N TRP A 150 17.28 3.22 13.18
CA TRP A 150 16.69 3.47 11.88
C TRP A 150 17.77 4.00 10.92
N LEU A 151 17.92 3.34 9.78
CA LEU A 151 18.77 3.79 8.67
C LEU A 151 17.98 4.59 7.63
N TYR A 152 16.68 4.36 7.57
CA TYR A 152 15.75 5.02 6.67
C TYR A 152 14.40 5.17 7.37
N ALA A 153 13.76 6.31 7.15
CA ALA A 153 12.41 6.59 7.60
C ALA A 153 11.82 7.67 6.68
N GLU A 154 10.77 7.32 5.93
CA GLU A 154 9.99 8.28 5.15
C GLU A 154 8.51 7.94 5.27
N GLU A 155 7.68 8.98 5.20
CA GLU A 155 6.25 8.83 5.08
C GLU A 155 5.86 8.74 3.61
N ALA A 156 5.03 7.77 3.28
CA ALA A 156 4.48 7.56 1.95
C ALA A 156 3.01 7.95 1.94
N ASP A 157 2.67 8.96 1.15
CA ASP A 157 1.30 9.36 0.84
C ASP A 157 0.87 8.81 -0.53
N TYR A 158 -0.19 8.02 -0.50
CA TYR A 158 -0.81 7.35 -1.64
C TYR A 158 -2.08 8.08 -2.12
N SER A 159 -2.35 9.29 -1.61
CA SER A 159 -3.53 10.09 -1.95
C SER A 159 -3.71 10.28 -3.46
N GLU A 160 -2.63 10.57 -4.19
CA GLU A 160 -2.68 10.71 -5.65
C GLU A 160 -3.09 9.38 -6.32
N MET A 161 -2.70 8.21 -5.80
CA MET A 161 -3.01 6.90 -6.42
C MET A 161 -4.48 6.50 -6.35
N ILE A 162 -5.28 7.12 -5.49
CA ILE A 162 -6.70 6.77 -5.32
C ILE A 162 -7.64 7.79 -5.97
N GLN A 163 -7.10 8.87 -6.55
CA GLN A 163 -7.92 9.87 -7.22
C GLN A 163 -8.38 9.32 -8.58
N PRO A 164 -9.66 9.50 -8.93
CA PRO A 164 -10.14 9.16 -10.26
C PRO A 164 -9.47 10.07 -11.29
N CYS A 165 -9.17 9.55 -12.48
CA CYS A 165 -8.59 10.36 -13.55
C CYS A 165 -9.51 11.56 -13.88
N GLU A 166 -8.93 12.74 -14.06
CA GLU A 166 -9.65 13.94 -14.51
C GLU A 166 -10.17 13.73 -15.94
N GLY A 167 -11.35 13.10 -16.04
CA GLY A 167 -11.97 12.67 -17.28
C GLY A 167 -13.23 11.83 -17.03
N GLU A 168 -13.33 11.22 -15.84
CA GLU A 168 -14.53 10.51 -15.41
C GLU A 168 -15.56 11.44 -14.72
N GLN A 169 -15.10 12.58 -14.17
CA GLN A 169 -15.97 13.55 -13.47
C GLN A 169 -16.67 14.57 -14.38
N SER A 170 -16.38 14.61 -15.68
CA SER A 170 -16.92 15.61 -16.61
C SER A 170 -18.22 15.21 -17.32
N LYS A 171 -18.97 14.22 -16.81
CA LYS A 171 -20.37 14.00 -17.23
C LYS A 171 -21.36 14.61 -16.22
N PRO A 172 -21.69 15.91 -16.30
CA PRO A 172 -22.91 16.41 -15.72
C PRO A 172 -24.08 15.90 -16.57
N GLY A 173 -24.83 14.88 -16.10
CA GLY A 173 -26.08 14.52 -16.79
C GLY A 173 -26.64 13.10 -16.67
N ALA A 174 -26.23 12.26 -15.71
CA ALA A 174 -26.85 10.94 -15.53
C ALA A 174 -27.43 10.72 -14.12
N LEU A 175 -28.04 11.76 -13.53
CA LEU A 175 -28.94 11.57 -12.38
C LEU A 175 -30.17 12.45 -12.59
N ASN A 176 -31.10 11.96 -13.42
CA ASN A 176 -32.51 12.38 -13.43
C ASN A 176 -33.28 11.40 -14.33
N ARG A 177 -33.59 10.22 -13.80
CA ARG A 177 -34.79 9.50 -14.25
C ARG A 177 -35.77 9.55 -13.08
N PRO A 178 -36.95 10.18 -13.24
CA PRO A 178 -37.97 10.11 -12.21
C PRO A 178 -38.40 8.64 -12.06
N ILE A 179 -38.52 8.20 -10.82
CA ILE A 179 -39.19 6.96 -10.48
C ILE A 179 -40.64 7.13 -10.94
N GLN A 180 -41.02 6.45 -12.01
CA GLN A 180 -42.42 6.28 -12.37
C GLN A 180 -43.03 5.34 -11.32
N GLN A 181 -44.06 5.84 -10.62
CA GLN A 181 -44.93 5.05 -9.75
C GLN A 181 -45.76 4.06 -10.56
#